data_AF-A0A1X1CMK1-F1
#
_entry.id   AF-A0A1X1CMK1-F1
#
_cell.length_a   1.000
_cell.length_b   1.000
_cell.length_c   1.000
_cell.angle_alpha   90.00
_cell.angle_beta   90.00
_cell.angle_gamma   90.00
#
_symmetry.space_group_name_H-M   'P 1'
#
loop_
_entity.id
_entity.type
_entity.pdbx_description
1 polymer ?
#
loop_
_entity_poly.entity_id
_entity_poly.type
_entity_poly.pdbx_seq_one_letter_code
_entity_poly.pdbx_strand_id
1 'polypeptide(L)'
;MLITRLFKIIKDGFLKTFNFSGLERRAGYVVFVVFQVGWFCLYLQLFAMKSGEIAFVPLLLFILPLLACGSRRINDAGYSRGVFILLLIAPYLLFPFLAFPASVKRP
;
A
#
# COMPACT_ATOMS: atom_id res chain seq x y z
N MET A 1 6.05 23.04 3.47
CA MET A 1 4.78 22.54 2.88
C MET A 1 4.85 21.12 2.27
N LEU A 2 6.04 20.54 2.00
CA LEU A 2 6.17 19.16 1.48
C LEU A 2 5.83 18.09 2.55
N ILE A 3 6.33 18.27 3.78
CA ILE A 3 6.05 17.39 4.92
C ILE A 3 4.55 17.27 5.18
N THR A 4 3.82 18.39 5.13
CA THR A 4 2.36 18.42 5.30
C THR A 4 1.63 17.59 4.24
N ARG A 5 2.12 17.60 2.98
CA ARG A 5 1.55 16.77 1.90
C ARG A 5 1.83 15.28 2.12
N LEU A 6 3.05 14.92 2.52
CA LEU A 6 3.40 13.54 2.83
C LEU A 6 2.53 12.99 3.97
N PHE A 7 2.40 13.76 5.04
CA PHE A 7 1.56 13.39 6.19
C PHE A 7 0.09 13.21 5.79
N LYS A 8 -0.42 14.08 4.92
CA LYS A 8 -1.78 13.94 4.39
C LYS A 8 -1.97 12.65 3.60
N ILE A 9 -1.03 12.30 2.71
CA ILE A 9 -1.09 11.05 1.94
C ILE A 9 -1.09 9.84 2.89
N ILE A 10 -0.20 9.84 3.89
CA ILE A 10 -0.10 8.76 4.87
C ILE A 10 -1.41 8.62 5.66
N LYS A 11 -1.91 9.73 6.21
CA LYS A 11 -3.18 9.77 6.94
C LYS A 11 -4.34 9.27 6.09
N ASP A 12 -4.47 9.76 4.85
CA ASP A 12 -5.53 9.37 3.94
C ASP A 12 -5.44 7.88 3.58
N GLY A 13 -4.23 7.34 3.42
CA GLY A 13 -4.00 5.91 3.19
C GLY A 13 -4.54 5.03 4.32
N PHE A 14 -4.27 5.40 5.58
CA PHE A 14 -4.81 4.69 6.74
C PHE A 14 -6.32 4.86 6.91
N LEU A 15 -6.85 6.07 6.75
CA LEU A 15 -8.30 6.32 6.86
C LEU A 15 -9.10 5.52 5.82
N LYS A 16 -8.49 5.22 4.67
CA LYS A 16 -9.11 4.43 3.59
C LYS A 16 -8.76 2.95 3.66
N THR A 17 -8.25 2.43 4.79
CA THR A 17 -7.88 1.01 4.92
C THR A 17 -9.04 0.05 4.64
N PHE A 18 -10.26 0.40 5.05
CA PHE A 18 -11.45 -0.42 4.80
C PHE A 18 -12.20 -0.04 3.53
N ASN A 19 -11.65 0.87 2.72
CA ASN A 19 -12.23 1.27 1.45
C ASN A 19 -11.40 0.79 0.25
N PHE A 20 -11.81 -0.33 -0.32
CA PHE A 20 -11.18 -0.94 -1.51
C PHE A 20 -11.68 -0.31 -2.82
N SER A 21 -12.78 0.44 -2.77
CA SER A 21 -13.45 1.05 -3.90
C SER A 21 -13.01 2.50 -4.04
N GLY A 22 -12.39 2.83 -5.17
CA GLY A 22 -11.91 4.19 -5.43
C GLY A 22 -10.65 4.20 -6.27
N LEU A 23 -10.06 5.39 -6.36
CA LEU A 23 -8.90 5.67 -7.18
C LEU A 23 -7.75 6.14 -6.29
N GLU A 24 -6.56 5.62 -6.56
CA GLU A 24 -5.33 6.05 -5.89
C GLU A 24 -4.30 6.46 -6.95
N ARG A 25 -3.92 7.74 -6.93
CA ARG A 25 -2.93 8.27 -7.86
C ARG A 25 -1.58 7.62 -7.62
N ARG A 26 -0.82 7.39 -8.69
CA ARG A 26 0.54 6.81 -8.65
C ARG A 26 1.45 7.41 -7.57
N ALA A 27 1.54 8.73 -7.48
CA ALA A 27 2.41 9.38 -6.49
C ALA A 27 1.97 9.11 -5.05
N GLY A 28 0.65 9.14 -4.78
CA GLY A 28 0.11 8.82 -3.46
C GLY A 28 0.35 7.36 -3.08
N TYR A 29 0.13 6.45 -4.03
CA TYR A 29 0.43 5.03 -3.89
C TYR A 29 1.90 4.79 -3.55
N VAL A 30 2.84 5.33 -4.33
CA VAL A 30 4.28 5.13 -4.10
C VAL A 30 4.71 5.67 -2.74
N VAL A 31 4.28 6.88 -2.37
CA VAL A 31 4.59 7.47 -1.06
C VAL A 31 4.07 6.58 0.08
N PHE A 32 2.83 6.09 -0.03
CA PHE A 32 2.24 5.24 0.99
C PHE A 32 2.94 3.88 1.12
N VAL A 33 3.27 3.24 -0.01
CA VAL A 33 3.99 1.95 -0.02
C VAL A 33 5.38 2.11 0.58
N VAL A 34 6.14 3.13 0.17
CA VAL A 34 7.49 3.39 0.72
C VAL A 34 7.42 3.64 2.23
N PHE A 35 6.43 4.43 2.67
CA PHE A 35 6.20 4.66 4.09
C PHE A 35 5.90 3.35 4.84
N GLN A 36 5.00 2.52 4.32
CA GLN A 36 4.62 1.25 4.92
C GLN A 36 5.80 0.27 5.00
N VAL A 37 6.60 0.16 3.95
CA VAL A 37 7.82 -0.67 3.94
C VAL A 37 8.83 -0.17 4.96
N GLY A 38 9.10 1.14 4.97
CA GLY A 38 10.01 1.74 5.96
C GLY A 38 9.54 1.51 7.39
N TRP A 39 8.24 1.67 7.65
CA TRP A 39 7.66 1.45 8.97
C TRP A 39 7.70 -0.03 9.38
N PHE A 40 7.45 -0.95 8.46
CA PHE A 40 7.57 -2.39 8.71
C PHE A 40 9.02 -2.79 9.03
N CYS A 41 10.00 -2.27 8.31
CA CYS A 41 11.42 -2.50 8.62
C CYS A 41 11.79 -2.01 10.02
N LEU A 42 11.28 -0.84 10.44
CA LEU A 42 11.46 -0.34 11.81
C LEU A 42 10.80 -1.25 12.85
N TYR A 43 9.60 -1.76 12.56
CA TYR A 43 8.93 -2.73 13.43
C TYR A 43 9.77 -4.01 13.59
N LEU A 44 10.31 -4.54 12.48
CA LEU A 44 11.18 -5.71 12.52
C LEU A 44 12.41 -5.44 13.39
N GLN A 45 13.10 -4.33 13.16
CA GLN A 45 14.34 -3.99 13.86
C GLN A 45 14.15 -3.74 15.35
N LEU A 46 13.07 -3.05 15.75
CA LEU A 46 12.87 -2.61 17.13
C LEU A 46 12.15 -3.65 18.00
N PHE A 47 11.28 -4.46 17.40
CA PHE A 47 10.41 -5.39 18.11
C PHE A 47 10.65 -6.84 17.71
N ALA A 48 10.40 -7.20 16.44
CA ALA A 48 10.40 -8.60 16.02
C ALA A 48 11.78 -9.27 16.16
N MET A 49 12.87 -8.51 15.97
CA MET A 49 14.24 -9.00 16.21
C MET A 49 14.50 -9.37 17.67
N LYS A 50 13.79 -8.76 18.63
CA LYS A 50 13.97 -9.04 20.07
C LYS A 50 13.11 -10.22 20.53
N SER A 51 11.87 -10.30 20.05
CA SER A 51 10.95 -11.38 20.41
C SER A 51 11.16 -12.65 19.59
N GLY A 52 11.80 -12.57 18.42
CA GLY A 52 11.86 -13.67 17.45
C GLY A 52 10.53 -13.97 16.76
N GLU A 53 9.49 -13.15 17.03
CA GLU A 53 8.13 -13.38 16.59
C GLU A 53 7.53 -12.12 15.97
N ILE A 54 6.74 -12.32 14.91
CA ILE A 54 5.91 -11.29 14.30
C ILE A 54 4.51 -11.41 14.87
N ALA A 55 4.08 -10.39 15.61
CA ALA A 55 2.74 -10.38 16.19
C ALA A 55 1.67 -10.17 15.10
N PHE A 56 0.55 -10.87 15.24
CA PHE A 56 -0.54 -10.87 14.27
C PHE A 56 -1.20 -9.48 14.09
N VAL A 57 -1.36 -8.73 15.19
CA VAL A 57 -2.00 -7.40 15.13
C VAL A 57 -1.17 -6.39 14.31
N PRO A 58 0.13 -6.20 14.56
CA PRO A 58 0.98 -5.40 13.68
C PRO A 58 0.93 -5.87 12.23
N LEU A 59 0.95 -7.18 11.98
CA LEU A 59 0.88 -7.73 10.63
C LEU A 59 -0.37 -7.24 9.87
N LEU A 60 -1.55 -7.26 10.50
CA LEU A 60 -2.77 -6.72 9.93
C LEU A 60 -2.68 -5.21 9.65
N LEU A 61 -2.04 -4.44 10.54
CA LEU A 61 -1.83 -3.00 10.39
C LEU A 61 -0.91 -2.65 9.22
N PHE A 62 0.00 -3.54 8.82
CA PHE A 62 0.84 -3.34 7.64
C PHE A 62 0.16 -3.83 6.35
N ILE A 63 -0.46 -5.01 6.38
CA ILE A 63 -1.00 -5.67 5.19
C ILE A 63 -2.30 -5.01 4.71
N LEU A 64 -3.27 -4.78 5.59
CA LEU A 64 -4.61 -4.31 5.17
C LEU A 64 -4.56 -2.94 4.47
N PRO A 65 -3.85 -1.92 4.99
CA PRO A 65 -3.78 -0.63 4.31
C PRO A 65 -3.07 -0.73 2.97
N LEU A 66 -2.03 -1.57 2.85
CA LEU A 66 -1.33 -1.83 1.59
C LEU A 66 -2.25 -2.48 0.55
N LEU A 67 -3.01 -3.51 0.92
CA LEU A 67 -3.97 -4.16 0.03
C LEU A 67 -5.07 -3.20 -0.42
N ALA A 68 -5.61 -2.39 0.48
CA ALA A 68 -6.64 -1.41 0.14
C ALA A 68 -6.11 -0.32 -0.81
N CYS A 69 -4.90 0.19 -0.54
CA CYS A 69 -4.22 1.16 -1.40
C CYS A 69 -3.91 0.56 -2.78
N GLY A 70 -3.41 -0.69 -2.82
CA GLY A 70 -3.15 -1.44 -4.05
C GLY A 70 -4.41 -1.68 -4.88
N SER A 71 -5.53 -2.07 -4.24
CA SER A 71 -6.84 -2.22 -4.90
C SER A 71 -7.29 -0.93 -5.60
N ARG A 72 -7.21 0.20 -4.89
CA ARG A 72 -7.55 1.51 -5.47
C ARG A 72 -6.61 1.91 -6.60
N ARG A 73 -5.32 1.55 -6.51
CA ARG A 73 -4.35 1.78 -7.59
C ARG A 73 -4.61 0.90 -8.81
N ILE A 74 -5.01 -0.36 -8.62
CA ILE A 74 -5.46 -1.29 -9.69
C ILE A 74 -6.65 -0.68 -10.45
N ASN A 75 -7.65 -0.21 -9.70
CA ASN A 75 -8.80 0.47 -10.27
C ASN A 75 -8.38 1.71 -11.06
N ASP A 76 -7.56 2.58 -10.46
CA ASP A 76 -7.05 3.80 -11.11
C ASP A 76 -6.25 3.52 -12.39
N ALA A 77 -5.40 2.49 -12.38
CA ALA A 77 -4.58 2.09 -13.51
C ALA A 77 -5.35 1.41 -14.65
N GLY A 78 -6.62 1.06 -14.43
CA GLY A 78 -7.48 0.40 -15.42
C GLY A 78 -7.23 -1.11 -15.57
N TYR A 79 -6.62 -1.74 -14.57
CA TYR A 79 -6.41 -3.19 -14.56
C TYR A 79 -7.71 -3.95 -14.19
N SER A 80 -7.82 -5.21 -14.64
CA SER A 80 -8.93 -6.08 -14.26
C SER A 80 -8.96 -6.29 -12.73
N ARG A 81 -10.15 -6.43 -12.16
CA ARG A 81 -10.34 -6.76 -10.75
C ARG A 81 -9.65 -8.07 -10.36
N GLY A 82 -9.48 -9.00 -11.31
CA GLY A 82 -8.73 -10.24 -11.08
C GLY A 82 -7.26 -10.02 -10.71
N VAL A 83 -6.66 -8.90 -11.13
CA VAL A 83 -5.29 -8.52 -10.74
C VAL A 83 -5.17 -8.29 -9.23
N PHE A 84 -6.27 -7.98 -8.53
CA PHE A 84 -6.26 -7.89 -7.06
C PHE A 84 -5.86 -9.23 -6.41
N ILE A 85 -6.25 -10.38 -6.97
CA ILE A 85 -5.90 -11.70 -6.42
C ILE A 85 -4.37 -11.88 -6.38
N LEU A 86 -3.66 -11.32 -7.36
CA LEU A 86 -2.21 -11.33 -7.39
C LEU A 86 -1.58 -10.50 -6.27
N LEU A 87 -2.30 -9.54 -5.65
CA LEU A 87 -1.80 -8.86 -4.43
C LEU A 87 -1.73 -9.81 -3.24
N LEU A 88 -2.58 -10.84 -3.22
CA LEU A 88 -2.60 -11.83 -2.15
C LEU A 88 -1.56 -12.93 -2.38
N ILE A 89 -1.43 -13.40 -3.64
CA ILE A 89 -0.60 -14.56 -3.99
C ILE A 89 0.84 -14.15 -4.33
N ALA A 90 1.03 -12.98 -4.97
CA ALA A 90 2.32 -12.50 -5.44
C ALA A 90 2.55 -11.00 -5.14
N PRO A 91 2.42 -10.57 -3.87
CA PRO A 91 2.53 -9.16 -3.49
C PRO A 91 3.86 -8.53 -3.94
N TYR A 92 4.97 -9.25 -3.77
CA TYR A 92 6.31 -8.73 -4.07
C TYR A 92 6.55 -8.39 -5.54
N LEU A 93 5.79 -9.01 -6.45
CA LEU A 93 5.84 -8.67 -7.88
C LEU A 93 4.88 -7.52 -8.20
N LEU A 94 3.69 -7.54 -7.60
CA LEU A 94 2.63 -6.63 -7.99
C LEU A 94 2.73 -5.25 -7.34
N PHE A 95 3.18 -5.14 -6.09
CA PHE A 95 3.36 -3.83 -5.44
C PHE A 95 4.32 -2.92 -6.22
N PRO A 96 5.52 -3.39 -6.65
CA PRO A 96 6.38 -2.60 -7.52
C PRO A 96 5.75 -2.32 -8.90
N PHE A 97 5.05 -3.29 -9.48
CA PHE A 97 4.43 -3.14 -10.79
C PHE A 97 3.36 -2.04 -10.83
N LEU A 98 2.58 -1.88 -9.75
CA LEU A 98 1.56 -0.83 -9.65
C LEU A 98 2.14 0.59 -9.54
N ALA A 99 3.45 0.71 -9.31
CA ALA A 99 4.19 1.95 -9.40
C ALA A 99 4.49 2.38 -10.84
N PHE A 100 4.18 1.59 -11.86
CA PHE A 100 4.25 2.01 -13.26
C PHE A 100 3.05 2.89 -13.66
N PRO A 101 3.14 3.64 -14.78
CA PRO A 101 2.01 4.41 -15.32
C PRO A 101 0.75 3.55 -15.51
N ALA A 102 -0.41 4.21 -15.51
CA ALA A 102 -1.67 3.53 -15.80
C ALA A 102 -1.64 2.90 -17.20
N SER A 103 -2.16 1.68 -17.32
CA SER A 103 -2.33 1.01 -18.61
C SER A 103 -3.36 1.73 -19.48
N VAL A 104 -4.37 2.32 -18.83
CA VAL A 104 -5.41 3.10 -19.49
C VAL A 104 -5.24 4.58 -19.15
N LYS A 105 -5.17 5.45 -20.16
CA LYS A 105 -5.29 6.90 -19.97
C LYS A 105 -6.77 7.21 -19.77
N ARG A 106 -7.15 7.63 -18.56
CA ARG A 106 -8.49 8.17 -18.31
C ARG A 106 -8.54 9.61 -18.86
N PRO A 107 -9.59 9.98 -19.60
CA PRO A 107 -9.78 11.34 -20.12
C PRO A 107 -9.96 12.36 -18.99
#